data_AF-A0A8J6PPS9-F1
#
_entry.id   AF-A0A8J6PPS9-F1
#
_cell.length_a   1.000
_cell.length_b   1.000
_cell.length_c   1.000
_cell.angle_alpha   90.00
_cell.angle_beta   90.00
_cell.angle_gamma   90.00
#
_symmetry.space_group_name_H-M   'P 1'
#
loop_
_entity.id
_entity.type
_entity.pdbx_description
1 polymer ?
#
loop_
_entity_poly.entity_id
_entity_poly.type
_entity_poly.pdbx_seq_one_letter_code
_entity_poly.pdbx_strand_id
1 'polypeptide(L)'
;NPGEGAFYGPKFEYVLRDAIGRDWQCGTTQVDFNLPERFGAFYVDQDGQKKTPVMVHRAICGSMERFTGILIEHFAGHFPLWLAPVQAVVATITSDGDAYAQEVVRAAERIGLRVEADLRNEKITYKVREHSLAKVPVLLVVGKKEAAEGTVSIRRLGSPEQKTMTLDDALRALAAEAITPDRRRAAQAVAAPEGHATLDGHHVVERTLA
;
A
#
# COMPACT_ATOMS: atom_id res chain seq x y z
N ASN A 1 12.87 -8.62 -25.37
CA ASN A 1 14.32 -8.82 -25.53
C ASN A 1 14.58 -10.12 -26.27
N PRO A 2 15.22 -10.10 -27.46
CA PRO A 2 15.61 -11.33 -28.15
C PRO A 2 16.52 -12.19 -27.27
N GLY A 3 16.25 -13.49 -27.17
CA GLY A 3 17.07 -14.44 -26.39
C GLY A 3 16.78 -14.54 -24.89
N GLU A 4 15.96 -13.65 -24.33
CA GLU A 4 15.65 -13.64 -22.89
C GLU A 4 14.45 -14.54 -22.51
N GLY A 5 13.81 -15.22 -23.47
CA GLY A 5 12.67 -16.10 -23.21
C GLY A 5 12.97 -17.23 -22.22
N ALA A 6 11.95 -17.75 -21.55
CA ALA A 6 12.14 -18.95 -20.73
C ALA A 6 12.37 -20.17 -21.64
N PHE A 7 13.05 -21.19 -21.12
CA PHE A 7 13.34 -22.41 -21.89
C PHE A 7 12.09 -23.13 -22.41
N TYR A 8 10.93 -22.89 -21.78
CA TYR A 8 9.65 -23.51 -22.07
C TYR A 8 8.71 -22.64 -22.91
N GLY A 9 9.07 -21.39 -23.21
CA GLY A 9 8.23 -20.52 -24.03
C GLY A 9 8.48 -19.02 -23.90
N PRO A 10 7.74 -18.20 -24.67
CA PRO A 10 7.85 -16.75 -24.63
C PRO A 10 7.30 -16.17 -23.32
N LYS A 11 7.81 -14.99 -22.94
CA LYS A 11 7.33 -14.22 -21.79
C LYS A 11 7.13 -12.74 -22.11
N PHE A 12 6.10 -12.17 -21.51
CA PHE A 12 6.00 -10.74 -21.24
C PHE A 12 6.76 -10.41 -19.96
N GLU A 13 7.50 -9.32 -19.99
CA GLU A 13 8.30 -8.81 -18.89
C GLU A 13 7.84 -7.40 -18.54
N TYR A 14 7.57 -7.17 -17.25
CA TYR A 14 7.30 -5.84 -16.72
C TYR A 14 8.54 -5.37 -15.98
N VAL A 15 9.25 -4.43 -16.62
CA VAL A 15 10.52 -3.89 -16.13
C VAL A 15 10.25 -2.64 -15.30
N LEU A 16 10.80 -2.62 -14.09
CA LEU A 16 10.84 -1.45 -13.23
C LEU A 16 12.28 -0.95 -13.15
N ARG A 17 12.45 0.36 -13.10
CA ARG A 17 13.77 1.00 -12.98
C ARG A 17 14.01 1.44 -11.55
N ASP A 18 15.21 1.16 -11.05
CA ASP A 18 15.65 1.56 -9.72
C ASP A 18 16.23 2.99 -9.68
N ALA A 19 16.61 3.47 -8.50
CA ALA A 19 17.04 4.86 -8.28
C ALA A 19 18.36 5.22 -8.96
N ILE A 20 19.20 4.24 -9.31
CA ILE A 20 20.46 4.46 -10.03
C ILE A 20 20.37 4.10 -11.53
N GLY A 21 19.17 3.81 -12.01
CA GLY A 21 18.87 3.63 -13.43
C GLY A 21 19.03 2.19 -13.94
N ARG A 22 19.12 1.18 -13.07
CA ARG A 22 19.15 -0.24 -13.49
C ARG A 22 17.74 -0.75 -13.72
N ASP A 23 17.61 -1.62 -14.73
CA ASP A 23 16.37 -2.26 -15.11
C ASP A 23 16.19 -3.60 -14.39
N TRP A 24 15.05 -3.79 -13.75
CA TRP A 24 14.69 -4.99 -13.01
C TRP A 24 13.39 -5.59 -13.54
N GLN A 25 13.46 -6.83 -14.02
CA GLN A 25 12.26 -7.61 -14.27
C GLN A 25 11.54 -7.88 -12.94
N CYS A 26 10.33 -7.36 -12.79
CA CYS A 26 9.47 -7.64 -11.64
C CYS A 26 8.33 -8.55 -12.08
N GLY A 27 7.35 -7.98 -12.78
CA GLY A 27 6.23 -8.76 -13.29
C GLY A 27 6.63 -9.64 -14.47
N THR A 28 5.94 -10.76 -14.63
CA THR A 28 6.03 -11.59 -15.84
C THR A 28 4.76 -12.40 -16.08
N THR A 29 4.44 -12.59 -17.36
CA THR A 29 3.42 -13.54 -17.83
C THR A 29 4.04 -14.37 -18.93
N GLN A 30 4.08 -15.69 -18.75
CA GLN A 30 4.78 -16.63 -19.63
C GLN A 30 3.83 -17.70 -20.09
N VAL A 31 3.93 -18.09 -21.36
CA VAL A 31 3.09 -19.14 -21.96
C VAL A 31 3.95 -20.37 -22.19
N ASP A 32 3.58 -21.47 -21.55
CA ASP A 32 4.31 -22.73 -21.54
C ASP A 32 3.49 -23.83 -22.25
N PHE A 33 4.07 -24.36 -23.32
CA PHE A 33 3.53 -25.47 -24.11
C PHE A 33 4.26 -26.80 -23.85
N ASN A 34 5.34 -26.81 -23.07
CA ASN A 34 6.26 -27.93 -22.92
C ASN A 34 6.09 -28.68 -21.58
N LEU A 35 6.05 -27.97 -20.45
CA LEU A 35 5.95 -28.63 -19.15
C LEU A 35 4.65 -29.43 -18.96
N PRO A 36 3.46 -28.99 -19.42
CA PRO A 36 2.25 -29.78 -19.29
C PRO A 36 2.35 -31.17 -19.91
N GLU A 37 2.96 -31.28 -21.11
CA GLU A 37 3.20 -32.56 -21.77
C GLU A 37 4.17 -33.43 -20.97
N ARG A 38 5.27 -32.84 -20.49
CA ARG A 38 6.28 -33.56 -19.67
C ARG A 38 5.72 -34.08 -18.35
N PHE A 39 4.75 -33.38 -17.76
CA PHE A 39 4.06 -33.82 -16.55
C PHE A 39 2.93 -34.81 -16.81
N GLY A 40 2.59 -35.08 -18.08
CA GLY A 40 1.43 -35.89 -18.44
C GLY A 40 0.10 -35.23 -18.03
N ALA A 41 0.08 -33.90 -17.93
CA ALA A 41 -1.13 -33.15 -17.59
C ALA A 41 -2.12 -33.22 -18.75
N PHE A 42 -3.38 -33.56 -18.47
CA PHE A 42 -4.46 -33.55 -19.45
C PHE A 42 -5.77 -33.09 -18.83
N TYR A 43 -6.66 -32.57 -19.67
CA TYR A 43 -8.08 -32.40 -19.38
C TYR A 43 -8.91 -33.15 -20.44
N VAL A 44 -10.20 -33.36 -20.18
CA VAL A 44 -11.14 -33.93 -21.14
C VAL A 44 -11.92 -32.78 -21.76
N ASP A 45 -11.90 -32.68 -23.09
CA ASP A 45 -12.63 -31.63 -23.81
C ASP A 45 -14.12 -31.97 -24.01
N GLN A 46 -14.83 -31.09 -24.72
CA GLN A 46 -16.28 -31.25 -24.97
C GLN A 46 -16.61 -32.49 -25.81
N ASP A 47 -15.65 -33.04 -26.55
CA ASP A 47 -15.81 -34.24 -27.38
C ASP A 47 -15.36 -35.51 -26.66
N GLY A 48 -15.00 -35.42 -25.38
CA GLY A 48 -14.54 -36.55 -24.56
C GLY A 48 -13.08 -36.95 -24.81
N GLN A 49 -12.31 -36.13 -25.53
CA GLN A 49 -10.91 -36.42 -25.88
C GLN A 49 -9.96 -35.88 -24.83
N LYS A 50 -8.85 -36.59 -24.58
CA LYS A 50 -7.76 -36.09 -23.74
C LYS A 50 -6.97 -35.02 -24.50
N LYS A 51 -6.86 -33.83 -23.92
CA LYS A 51 -6.07 -32.70 -24.45
C LYS A 51 -5.04 -32.23 -23.43
N THR A 52 -3.85 -31.88 -23.91
CA THR A 52 -2.81 -31.26 -23.09
C THR A 52 -3.16 -29.77 -22.89
N PRO A 53 -3.22 -29.26 -21.65
CA PRO A 53 -3.49 -27.84 -21.42
C PRO A 53 -2.26 -26.99 -21.73
N VAL A 54 -2.49 -25.72 -22.08
CA VAL A 54 -1.44 -24.69 -22.09
C VAL A 54 -1.31 -24.12 -20.68
N MET A 55 -0.09 -23.98 -20.18
CA MET A 55 0.16 -23.45 -18.84
C MET A 55 0.60 -21.98 -18.91
N VAL A 56 -0.02 -21.13 -18.09
CA VAL A 56 0.34 -19.72 -17.97
C VAL A 56 1.02 -19.48 -16.62
N HIS A 57 2.30 -19.13 -16.67
CA HIS A 57 3.08 -18.76 -15.49
C HIS A 57 2.95 -17.25 -15.28
N ARG A 58 2.59 -16.81 -14.07
CA ARG A 58 2.53 -15.38 -13.77
C ARG A 58 3.16 -15.05 -12.42
N ALA A 59 3.90 -13.95 -12.39
CA ALA A 59 4.28 -13.28 -11.16
C ALA A 59 3.98 -11.79 -11.34
N ILE A 60 3.21 -11.19 -10.43
CA ILE A 60 2.81 -9.78 -10.57
C ILE A 60 3.91 -8.86 -10.05
N CYS A 61 4.39 -9.13 -8.82
CA CYS A 61 5.46 -8.37 -8.18
C CYS A 61 6.86 -8.95 -8.47
N GLY A 62 6.95 -10.12 -9.12
CA GLY A 62 8.18 -10.91 -9.13
C GLY A 62 8.40 -11.55 -7.77
N SER A 63 9.59 -11.33 -7.18
CA SER A 63 9.85 -11.69 -5.78
C SER A 63 9.51 -10.55 -4.83
N MET A 64 9.16 -10.89 -3.59
CA MET A 64 8.85 -9.90 -2.56
C MET A 64 10.07 -9.07 -2.19
N GLU A 65 11.27 -9.65 -2.18
CA GLU A 65 12.52 -8.97 -1.88
C GLU A 65 12.83 -7.89 -2.93
N ARG A 66 12.72 -8.25 -4.22
CA ARG A 66 12.98 -7.31 -5.32
C ARG A 66 11.94 -6.21 -5.34
N PHE A 67 10.66 -6.57 -5.22
CA PHE A 67 9.59 -5.57 -5.23
C PHE A 67 9.71 -4.62 -4.03
N THR A 68 10.01 -5.13 -2.84
CA THR A 68 10.24 -4.31 -1.65
C THR A 68 11.42 -3.37 -1.84
N GLY A 69 12.54 -3.84 -2.41
CA GLY A 69 13.68 -2.97 -2.76
C GLY A 69 13.29 -1.84 -3.70
N ILE A 70 12.57 -2.15 -4.78
CA ILE A 70 12.04 -1.13 -5.71
C ILE A 70 11.12 -0.14 -5.01
N LEU A 71 10.24 -0.60 -4.11
CA LEU A 71 9.35 0.30 -3.36
C LEU A 71 10.12 1.22 -2.41
N ILE A 72 11.13 0.71 -1.69
CA ILE A 72 11.97 1.52 -0.80
C ILE A 72 12.64 2.63 -1.61
N GLU A 73 13.22 2.29 -2.76
CA GLU A 73 13.89 3.24 -3.64
C GLU A 73 12.91 4.25 -4.25
N HIS A 74 11.77 3.78 -4.76
CA HIS A 74 10.73 4.62 -5.35
C HIS A 74 10.19 5.68 -4.38
N PHE A 75 10.00 5.30 -3.11
CA PHE A 75 9.50 6.21 -2.07
C PHE A 75 10.61 6.92 -1.30
N ALA A 76 11.89 6.64 -1.54
CA ALA A 76 13.01 7.06 -0.70
C ALA A 76 12.75 6.78 0.81
N GLY A 77 12.13 5.64 1.10
CA GLY A 77 11.66 5.21 2.43
C GLY A 77 10.41 5.91 2.97
N HIS A 78 9.89 6.96 2.31
CA HIS A 78 8.66 7.66 2.71
C HIS A 78 7.41 6.92 2.20
N PHE A 79 7.12 5.77 2.82
CA PHE A 79 6.00 4.95 2.39
C PHE A 79 4.63 5.62 2.57
N PRO A 80 3.66 5.34 1.68
CA PRO A 80 2.26 5.67 1.92
C PRO A 80 1.77 5.08 3.25
N LEU A 81 0.83 5.76 3.91
CA LEU A 81 0.37 5.39 5.24
C LEU A 81 -0.05 3.92 5.35
N TRP A 82 -0.75 3.36 4.36
CA TRP A 82 -1.19 1.96 4.37
C TRP A 82 -0.02 0.95 4.41
N LEU A 83 1.13 1.31 3.83
CA LEU A 83 2.30 0.45 3.67
C LEU A 83 3.37 0.67 4.77
N ALA A 84 3.38 1.85 5.40
CA ALA A 84 4.38 2.20 6.41
C ALA A 84 4.41 1.22 7.61
N PRO A 85 5.57 0.71 8.05
CA PRO A 85 5.65 -0.21 9.18
C PRO A 85 5.06 0.39 10.46
N VAL A 86 5.46 1.63 10.77
CA VAL A 86 4.85 2.49 11.79
C VAL A 86 4.12 3.61 11.06
N GLN A 87 2.80 3.67 11.22
CA GLN A 87 1.95 4.63 10.49
C GLN A 87 1.92 5.98 11.19
N ALA A 88 1.89 5.96 12.52
CA ALA A 88 1.97 7.18 13.32
C ALA A 88 2.75 6.97 14.62
N VAL A 89 3.31 8.05 15.15
CA VAL A 89 3.85 8.09 16.51
C VAL A 89 3.13 9.15 17.33
N VAL A 90 2.65 8.78 18.51
CA VAL A 90 2.09 9.70 19.50
C VAL A 90 3.21 10.22 20.39
N ALA A 91 3.53 11.50 20.30
CA ALA A 91 4.65 12.12 21.02
C ALA A 91 4.15 13.13 22.05
N THR A 92 4.60 12.98 23.30
CA THR A 92 4.27 13.95 24.36
C THR A 92 5.26 15.11 24.39
N ILE A 93 4.75 16.31 24.71
CA ILE A 93 5.59 17.50 24.94
C ILE A 93 6.23 17.44 26.34
N THR A 94 5.43 17.04 27.33
CA THR A 94 5.83 16.82 28.73
C THR A 94 5.12 15.57 29.24
N SER A 95 5.58 15.02 30.36
CA SER A 95 4.99 13.83 30.98
C SER A 95 3.51 14.00 31.40
N ASP A 96 3.04 15.24 31.52
CA ASP A 96 1.62 15.54 31.81
C ASP A 96 0.67 15.00 30.72
N GLY A 97 1.18 14.79 29.49
CA GLY A 97 0.41 14.22 28.38
C GLY A 97 0.43 12.70 28.29
N ASP A 98 1.22 12.00 29.11
CA ASP A 98 1.51 10.57 28.91
C ASP A 98 0.27 9.67 29.02
N ALA A 99 -0.61 9.96 29.99
CA ALA A 99 -1.86 9.21 30.16
C ALA A 99 -2.76 9.32 28.92
N TYR A 100 -2.88 10.53 28.38
CA TYR A 100 -3.67 10.81 27.18
C TYR A 100 -3.02 10.25 25.92
N ALA A 101 -1.68 10.33 25.79
CA ALA A 101 -0.97 9.70 24.68
C ALA A 101 -1.24 8.19 24.59
N GLN A 102 -1.24 7.51 25.74
CA GLN A 102 -1.59 6.09 25.81
C GLN A 102 -3.06 5.82 25.46
N GLU A 103 -3.98 6.73 25.76
CA GLU A 103 -5.36 6.65 25.30
C GLU A 103 -5.48 6.78 23.77
N VAL A 104 -4.77 7.75 23.18
CA VAL A 104 -4.71 7.94 21.73
C VAL A 104 -4.15 6.71 21.02
N VAL A 105 -3.06 6.12 21.53
CA VAL A 105 -2.50 4.87 20.99
C VAL A 105 -3.54 3.75 21.01
N ARG A 106 -4.16 3.48 22.18
CA ARG A 106 -5.19 2.44 22.29
C ARG A 106 -6.39 2.71 21.39
N ALA A 107 -6.75 3.97 21.15
CA ALA A 107 -7.83 4.34 20.24
C ALA A 107 -7.46 4.08 18.77
N ALA A 108 -6.22 4.40 18.38
CA ALA A 108 -5.71 4.13 17.04
C ALA A 108 -5.55 2.63 16.75
N GLU A 109 -5.04 1.86 17.70
CA GLU A 109 -4.88 0.41 17.56
C GLU A 109 -6.23 -0.30 17.40
N ARG A 110 -7.26 0.14 18.16
CA ARG A 110 -8.62 -0.41 18.06
C ARG A 110 -9.24 -0.30 16.67
N ILE A 111 -8.81 0.66 15.86
CA ILE A 111 -9.28 0.85 14.48
C ILE A 111 -8.28 0.31 13.44
N GLY A 112 -7.26 -0.43 13.88
CA GLY A 112 -6.32 -1.15 13.02
C GLY A 112 -5.12 -0.32 12.54
N LEU A 113 -4.86 0.85 13.13
CA LEU A 113 -3.64 1.62 12.85
C LEU A 113 -2.45 1.05 13.63
N ARG A 114 -1.28 1.02 12.99
CA ARG A 114 0.02 0.67 13.60
C ARG A 114 0.65 1.93 14.17
N VAL A 115 0.50 2.15 15.47
CA VAL A 115 0.90 3.39 16.14
C VAL A 115 1.79 3.08 17.34
N GLU A 116 2.83 3.88 17.54
CA GLU A 116 3.72 3.79 18.71
C GLU A 116 3.62 5.05 19.57
N ALA A 117 4.10 4.99 20.82
CA ALA A 117 4.19 6.15 21.72
C ALA A 117 5.65 6.52 22.01
N ASP A 118 5.93 7.81 21.98
CA ASP A 118 7.20 8.40 22.42
C ASP A 118 6.97 9.32 23.63
N LEU A 119 7.08 8.71 24.81
CA LEU A 119 6.88 9.35 26.12
C LEU A 119 8.20 9.82 26.76
N ARG A 120 9.33 9.75 26.06
CA ARG A 120 10.63 10.14 26.62
C ARG A 120 10.61 11.63 27.02
N ASN A 121 11.31 12.01 28.07
CA ASN A 121 11.45 13.42 28.47
C ASN A 121 12.50 14.14 27.59
N GLU A 122 12.20 14.25 26.30
CA GLU A 122 13.03 14.88 25.28
C GLU A 122 12.29 16.05 24.64
N LYS A 123 13.04 17.03 24.13
CA LYS A 123 12.45 18.17 23.42
C LYS A 123 11.60 17.68 22.25
N ILE A 124 10.40 18.24 22.07
CA ILE A 124 9.51 17.85 20.97
C ILE A 124 10.17 18.00 19.59
N THR A 125 11.04 18.99 19.41
CA THR A 125 11.82 19.17 18.17
C THR A 125 12.79 18.03 17.90
N TYR A 126 13.37 17.45 18.95
CA TYR A 126 14.22 16.27 18.85
C TYR A 126 13.40 15.04 18.43
N LYS A 127 12.27 14.78 19.11
CA LYS A 127 11.36 13.68 18.75
C LYS A 127 10.87 13.79 17.30
N VAL A 128 10.45 14.99 16.88
CA VAL A 128 10.01 15.25 15.50
C VAL A 128 11.11 14.92 14.50
N ARG A 129 12.35 15.33 14.76
CA ARG A 129 13.48 15.03 13.88
C ARG A 129 13.78 13.53 13.84
N GLU A 130 13.82 12.86 14.98
CA GLU A 130 14.09 11.42 15.07
C GLU A 130 13.07 10.61 14.25
N HIS A 131 11.78 10.85 14.46
CA HIS A 131 10.72 10.14 13.73
C HIS A 131 10.64 10.52 12.25
N SER A 132 11.04 11.74 11.89
CA SER A 132 11.18 12.14 10.49
C SER A 132 12.33 11.40 9.78
N LEU A 133 13.46 11.16 10.49
CA LEU A 133 14.57 10.36 9.98
C LEU A 133 14.19 8.88 9.85
N ALA A 134 13.39 8.37 10.79
CA ALA A 134 12.80 7.03 10.74
C ALA A 134 11.68 6.88 9.70
N LYS A 135 11.35 7.95 8.96
CA LYS A 135 10.33 7.99 7.90
C LYS A 135 8.91 7.66 8.37
N VAL A 136 8.58 7.96 9.63
CA VAL A 136 7.20 7.81 10.14
C VAL A 136 6.31 8.85 9.45
N PRO A 137 5.22 8.45 8.75
CA PRO A 137 4.41 9.38 7.97
C PRO A 137 3.70 10.46 8.81
N VAL A 138 3.26 10.11 10.02
CA VAL A 138 2.43 10.98 10.86
C VAL A 138 2.97 11.04 12.30
N LEU A 139 3.07 12.24 12.85
CA LEU A 139 3.24 12.46 14.28
C LEU A 139 1.98 13.07 14.87
N LEU A 140 1.50 12.48 15.96
CA LEU A 140 0.39 12.96 16.78
C LEU A 140 0.99 13.56 18.05
N VAL A 141 1.14 14.88 18.07
CA VAL A 141 1.69 15.59 19.23
C VAL A 141 0.57 15.88 20.22
N VAL A 142 0.79 15.52 21.48
CA VAL A 142 -0.16 15.78 22.57
C VAL A 142 0.54 16.38 23.79
N GLY A 143 -0.13 17.31 24.44
CA GLY A 143 0.27 17.86 25.73
C GLY A 143 -0.95 18.04 26.63
N LYS A 144 -0.77 18.84 27.68
CA LYS A 144 -1.83 19.13 28.65
C LYS A 144 -3.07 19.79 28.02
N LYS A 145 -2.87 20.65 27.02
CA LYS A 145 -3.95 21.31 26.29
C LYS A 145 -4.76 20.29 25.48
N GLU A 146 -4.07 19.49 24.68
CA GLU A 146 -4.69 18.46 23.85
C GLU A 146 -5.46 17.43 24.69
N ALA A 147 -4.90 17.06 25.84
CA ALA A 147 -5.57 16.17 26.80
C ALA A 147 -6.85 16.77 27.38
N ALA A 148 -6.85 18.06 27.73
CA ALA A 148 -8.03 18.74 28.26
C ALA A 148 -9.13 18.95 27.20
N GLU A 149 -8.74 19.14 25.94
CA GLU A 149 -9.66 19.42 24.83
C GLU A 149 -10.07 18.17 24.06
N GLY A 150 -9.49 17.00 24.34
CA GLY A 150 -9.73 15.76 23.57
C GLY A 150 -9.26 15.87 22.12
N THR A 151 -8.19 16.62 21.87
CA THR A 151 -7.65 16.90 20.53
C THR A 151 -6.28 16.25 20.34
N VAL A 152 -5.78 16.25 19.11
CA VAL A 152 -4.40 15.88 18.77
C VAL A 152 -3.86 16.87 17.75
N SER A 153 -2.57 17.18 17.85
CA SER A 153 -1.90 18.03 16.87
C SER A 153 -1.11 17.18 15.87
N ILE A 154 -1.58 17.16 14.63
CA ILE A 154 -1.09 16.29 13.57
C ILE A 154 0.02 17.00 12.79
N ARG A 155 1.15 16.33 12.62
CA ARG A 155 2.25 16.73 11.74
C ARG A 155 2.53 15.61 10.74
N ARG A 156 2.78 15.96 9.49
CA ARG A 156 3.11 14.99 8.43
C ARG A 156 4.56 15.09 8.00
N LEU A 157 5.16 13.95 7.70
CA LEU A 157 6.50 13.90 7.12
C LEU A 157 6.54 14.64 5.78
N GLY A 158 7.52 15.53 5.63
CA GLY A 158 7.69 16.34 4.42
C GLY A 158 6.78 17.58 4.34
N SER A 159 5.93 17.83 5.34
CA SER A 159 5.13 19.06 5.42
C SER A 159 5.53 19.93 6.61
N PRO A 160 5.65 21.26 6.43
CA PRO A 160 5.80 22.19 7.54
C PRO A 160 4.49 22.43 8.31
N GLU A 161 3.35 22.00 7.76
CA GLU A 161 2.04 22.27 8.32
C GLU A 161 1.76 21.43 9.57
N GLN A 162 1.01 22.04 10.49
CA GLN A 162 0.49 21.40 11.69
C GLN A 162 -0.99 21.71 11.79
N LYS A 163 -1.80 20.67 12.01
CA LYS A 163 -3.24 20.80 12.13
C LYS A 163 -3.71 20.14 13.41
N THR A 164 -4.43 20.88 14.25
CA THR A 164 -5.12 20.32 15.41
C THR A 164 -6.51 19.83 14.99
N MET A 165 -6.86 18.63 15.42
CA MET A 165 -8.16 17.99 15.16
C MET A 165 -8.65 17.33 16.45
N THR A 166 -9.97 17.09 16.56
CA THR A 166 -10.48 16.18 17.59
C THR A 166 -9.84 14.80 17.41
N LEU A 167 -9.70 14.04 18.49
CA LEU A 167 -9.16 12.69 18.41
C LEU A 167 -9.96 11.83 17.41
N ASP A 168 -11.28 11.88 17.48
CA ASP A 168 -12.17 11.09 16.61
C ASP A 168 -12.01 11.45 15.13
N ASP A 169 -11.94 12.74 14.79
CA ASP A 169 -11.77 13.16 13.40
C ASP A 169 -10.39 12.79 12.86
N ALA A 170 -9.34 12.92 13.69
CA ALA A 170 -7.98 12.53 13.33
C ALA A 170 -7.91 11.03 13.02
N LEU A 171 -8.45 10.20 13.92
CA LEU A 171 -8.47 8.75 13.78
C LEU A 171 -9.28 8.29 12.58
N ARG A 172 -10.45 8.89 12.35
CA ARG A 172 -11.30 8.60 11.17
C ARG A 172 -10.56 8.91 9.87
N ALA A 173 -9.90 10.07 9.78
CA ALA A 173 -9.17 10.47 8.59
C ALA A 173 -7.97 9.54 8.31
N LEU A 174 -7.19 9.22 9.36
CA LEU A 174 -6.03 8.34 9.23
C LEU A 174 -6.42 6.91 8.88
N ALA A 175 -7.49 6.37 9.48
CA ALA A 175 -7.99 5.04 9.15
C ALA A 175 -8.45 4.96 7.68
N ALA A 176 -9.15 5.97 7.17
CA ALA A 176 -9.57 6.02 5.77
C ALA A 176 -8.37 6.08 4.81
N GLU A 177 -7.32 6.82 5.18
CA GLU A 177 -6.09 6.91 4.40
C GLU A 177 -5.30 5.60 4.41
N ALA A 178 -5.27 4.90 5.55
CA ALA A 178 -4.57 3.63 5.74
C ALA A 178 -5.21 2.44 5.01
N ILE A 179 -6.39 2.61 4.38
CA ILE A 179 -7.01 1.59 3.54
C ILE A 179 -6.16 1.33 2.30
N THR A 180 -5.89 0.04 2.04
CA THR A 180 -5.12 -0.39 0.87
C THR A 180 -5.83 -0.03 -0.45
N PRO A 181 -5.09 0.25 -1.54
CA PRO A 181 -5.69 0.74 -2.78
C PRO A 181 -6.72 -0.20 -3.42
N ASP A 182 -6.58 -1.51 -3.26
CA ASP A 182 -7.54 -2.52 -3.72
C ASP A 182 -8.87 -2.44 -2.94
N ARG A 183 -8.81 -2.35 -1.60
CA ARG A 183 -10.00 -2.23 -0.76
C ARG A 183 -10.71 -0.90 -0.95
N ARG A 184 -9.95 0.19 -1.16
CA ARG A 184 -10.52 1.51 -1.48
C ARG A 184 -11.30 1.46 -2.79
N ARG A 185 -10.74 0.85 -3.83
CA ARG A 185 -11.41 0.67 -5.13
C ARG A 185 -12.65 -0.20 -5.01
N ALA A 186 -12.57 -1.31 -4.26
CA ALA A 186 -13.71 -2.19 -4.03
C ALA A 186 -14.88 -1.44 -3.34
N ALA A 187 -14.59 -0.66 -2.29
CA ALA A 187 -15.61 0.15 -1.62
C ALA A 187 -16.26 1.19 -2.55
N GLN A 188 -15.47 1.80 -3.44
CA GLN A 188 -15.98 2.76 -4.43
C GLN A 188 -16.83 2.09 -5.52
N ALA A 189 -16.45 0.89 -5.96
CA ALA A 189 -17.21 0.14 -6.96
C ALA A 189 -18.59 -0.28 -6.42
N VAL A 190 -18.68 -0.66 -5.14
CA VAL A 190 -19.97 -0.97 -4.48
C VAL A 190 -20.84 0.28 -4.30
N ALA A 191 -20.24 1.46 -4.16
CA ALA A 191 -20.95 2.72 -4.01
C ALA A 191 -21.38 3.36 -5.35
N ALA A 192 -20.89 2.84 -6.48
CA ALA A 192 -21.31 3.31 -7.79
C ALA A 192 -22.71 2.75 -8.13
N PRO A 193 -23.66 3.58 -8.60
CA PRO A 193 -24.93 3.07 -9.09
C PRO A 193 -24.68 2.09 -10.25
N GLU A 194 -25.44 1.00 -10.30
CA GLU A 194 -25.32 -0.05 -11.33
C GLU A 194 -25.58 0.54 -12.73
N GLY A 195 -24.54 1.08 -13.36
CA GLY A 195 -24.52 1.33 -14.79
C GLY A 195 -24.38 -0.02 -15.48
N HIS A 196 -25.46 -0.49 -16.10
CA HIS A 196 -25.49 -1.72 -16.89
C HIS A 196 -24.44 -1.64 -18.02
N ALA A 197 -23.25 -2.16 -17.79
CA ALA A 197 -22.22 -2.29 -18.82
C ALA A 197 -22.45 -3.63 -19.54
N THR A 198 -23.29 -3.62 -20.56
CA THR A 198 -23.32 -4.68 -21.57
C THR A 198 -22.00 -4.65 -22.32
N LEU A 199 -21.16 -5.66 -22.07
CA LEU A 199 -19.98 -5.96 -22.88
C LEU A 199 -20.45 -6.57 -24.20
N ASP A 200 -20.80 -5.74 -25.19
CA ASP A 200 -20.86 -6.19 -26.58
C ASP A 200 -19.47 -6.06 -27.21
N GLY A 201 -18.95 -7.18 -27.69
CA GLY A 201 -17.55 -7.43 -28.04
C GLY A 201 -16.97 -6.65 -29.23
N HIS A 202 -17.38 -5.41 -29.49
CA HIS A 202 -16.79 -4.57 -30.52
C HIS A 202 -16.72 -3.10 -30.10
N HIS A 203 -15.48 -2.64 -29.87
CA HIS A 203 -15.01 -1.24 -29.92
C HIS A 203 -15.71 -0.24 -28.97
N VAL A 204 -14.92 0.28 -28.02
CA VAL A 204 -15.26 1.50 -27.28
C VAL A 204 -15.26 2.67 -28.26
N VAL A 205 -16.45 3.19 -28.58
CA VAL A 205 -16.61 4.55 -29.12
C VAL A 205 -17.19 5.40 -28.00
N GLU A 206 -16.36 6.26 -27.41
CA GLU A 206 -16.84 7.34 -26.55
C GLU A 206 -17.80 8.22 -27.36
N ARG A 207 -19.09 8.23 -26.98
CA ARG A 207 -19.99 9.32 -27.31
C ARG A 207 -20.07 10.24 -26.11
N THR A 208 -19.28 11.31 -26.16
CA THR A 208 -19.58 12.55 -25.45
C THR A 208 -20.96 13.03 -25.92
N LEU A 209 -21.91 13.16 -25.00
CA LEU A 209 -23.11 13.96 -25.21
C LEU A 209 -23.01 15.22 -24.35
N ALA A 210 -23.43 16.31 -24.97
CA ALA A 210 -23.29 17.71 -24.58
C ALA A 210 -23.91 18.08 -23.22
#